data_AF-V4B293-F1
#
_entry.id   AF-V4B293-F1
#
_cell.length_a   1.000
_cell.length_b   1.000
_cell.length_c   1.000
_cell.angle_alpha   90.00
_cell.angle_beta   90.00
_cell.angle_gamma   90.00
#
_symmetry.space_group_name_H-M   'P 1'
#
loop_
_entity.id
_entity.type
_entity.pdbx_description
1 polymer ?
#
loop_
_entity_poly.entity_id
_entity_poly.type
_entity_poly.pdbx_seq_one_letter_code
_entity_poly.pdbx_strand_id
1 'polypeptide(L)'
;MKIWNILVTIIFLVYDTYWTNGVILTYNEKTTFTHYESVELQNSKVFWVKGLKDGILGLFETSDSPEPLYEFLIGGGNNKYTGIRNETKGHVRRLSRKEDILLDNTRFKPFWLSWDENFVQMGSGLTVGSGIKLSLPRQHTIPLNFLALRPDYGLPISFILELECSKIPITDLP
;
A
#
# COMPACT_ATOMS: atom_id res chain seq x y z
N MET A 1 36.00 -39.57 4.32
CA MET A 1 35.92 -38.09 4.26
C MET A 1 34.96 -37.69 3.13
N LYS A 2 33.76 -37.18 3.48
CA LYS A 2 32.85 -36.32 2.69
C LYS A 2 31.42 -36.45 3.25
N ILE A 3 31.13 -35.74 4.34
CA ILE A 3 29.76 -35.49 4.85
C ILE A 3 29.41 -33.98 4.74
N TRP A 4 30.31 -33.17 4.17
CA TRP A 4 30.17 -31.72 4.12
C TRP A 4 29.62 -31.22 2.79
N ASN A 5 28.41 -31.64 2.38
CA ASN A 5 27.74 -31.01 1.22
C ASN A 5 26.21 -31.09 1.19
N ILE A 6 25.52 -31.61 2.22
CA ILE A 6 24.04 -31.72 2.22
C ILE A 6 23.37 -30.65 3.10
N LEU A 7 24.11 -29.98 3.99
CA LEU A 7 23.56 -28.95 4.86
C LEU A 7 23.35 -27.58 4.18
N VAL A 8 24.09 -27.27 3.12
CA VAL A 8 23.98 -25.95 2.46
C VAL A 8 22.76 -25.89 1.52
N THR A 9 22.42 -26.98 0.84
CA THR A 9 21.28 -27.00 -0.10
C THR A 9 19.92 -27.01 0.61
N ILE A 10 19.82 -27.59 1.82
CA ILE A 10 18.57 -27.59 2.58
C ILE A 10 18.32 -26.24 3.27
N ILE A 11 19.36 -25.50 3.65
CA ILE A 11 19.21 -24.16 4.26
C ILE A 11 18.73 -23.13 3.22
N PHE A 12 19.08 -23.27 1.93
CA PHE A 12 18.50 -22.42 0.88
C PHE A 12 17.04 -22.75 0.57
N LEU A 13 16.64 -24.03 0.64
CA LEU A 13 15.23 -24.41 0.39
C LEU A 13 14.27 -24.08 1.54
N VAL A 14 14.76 -23.84 2.75
CA VAL A 14 13.93 -23.45 3.91
C VAL A 14 13.84 -21.92 4.09
N TYR A 15 14.70 -21.14 3.41
CA TYR A 15 14.58 -19.67 3.40
C TYR A 15 13.68 -19.12 2.29
N ASP A 16 13.43 -19.89 1.23
CA ASP A 16 12.63 -19.47 0.07
C ASP A 16 11.11 -19.72 0.21
N THR A 17 10.60 -20.08 1.40
CA THR A 17 9.16 -20.31 1.61
C THR A 17 8.45 -19.25 2.44
N TYR A 18 9.11 -18.13 2.73
CA TYR A 18 8.45 -16.93 3.22
C TYR A 18 8.73 -15.83 2.21
N TRP A 19 7.69 -15.12 1.76
CA TRP A 19 7.75 -13.99 0.81
C TRP A 19 7.96 -14.46 -0.65
N THR A 20 7.02 -14.32 -1.59
CA THR A 20 6.23 -13.13 -1.92
C THR A 20 4.94 -13.53 -2.64
N ASN A 21 3.76 -13.26 -2.06
CA ASN A 21 2.50 -13.18 -2.82
C ASN A 21 2.40 -11.83 -3.55
N GLY A 22 3.52 -11.32 -4.06
CA GLY A 22 3.59 -10.03 -4.70
C GLY A 22 2.93 -10.12 -6.08
N VAL A 23 1.75 -9.53 -6.22
CA VAL A 23 1.10 -9.42 -7.53
C VAL A 23 1.68 -8.20 -8.25
N ILE A 24 2.43 -8.40 -9.33
CA ILE A 24 2.86 -7.30 -10.21
C ILE A 24 1.68 -6.93 -11.10
N LEU A 25 1.09 -5.79 -10.81
CA LEU A 25 0.01 -5.23 -11.62
C LEU A 25 0.60 -4.19 -12.56
N THR A 26 0.44 -4.38 -13.87
CA THR A 26 0.85 -3.39 -14.88
C THR A 26 -0.40 -2.92 -15.60
N TYR A 27 -0.61 -1.60 -15.65
CA TYR A 27 -1.85 -1.05 -16.15
C TYR A 27 -1.66 -0.12 -17.34
N ASN A 28 -2.58 -0.20 -18.30
CA ASN A 28 -2.56 0.67 -19.46
C ASN A 28 -3.71 1.70 -19.46
N GLU A 29 -5.00 1.40 -19.16
CA GLU A 29 -6.06 2.41 -19.45
C GLU A 29 -7.38 2.31 -18.62
N LYS A 30 -7.38 2.27 -17.30
CA LYS A 30 -8.64 2.35 -16.52
C LYS A 30 -8.48 3.33 -15.38
N THR A 31 -9.43 4.25 -15.35
CA THR A 31 -9.63 5.26 -14.32
C THR A 31 -10.47 4.73 -13.16
N THR A 32 -10.59 3.40 -13.01
CA THR A 32 -11.39 2.74 -11.95
C THR A 32 -10.48 1.94 -11.04
N PHE A 33 -10.87 1.80 -9.78
CA PHE A 33 -10.23 0.88 -8.87
C PHE A 33 -10.38 -0.56 -9.36
N THR A 34 -9.35 -1.35 -9.12
CA THR A 34 -9.21 -2.73 -9.58
C THR A 34 -8.31 -3.48 -8.62
N HIS A 35 -8.28 -4.82 -8.73
CA HIS A 35 -7.47 -5.69 -7.88
C HIS A 35 -7.73 -5.45 -6.38
N TYR A 36 -8.98 -5.69 -5.97
CA TYR A 36 -9.37 -5.62 -4.58
C TYR A 36 -8.70 -6.77 -3.82
N GLU A 37 -7.84 -6.43 -2.88
CA GLU A 37 -7.24 -7.33 -1.91
C GLU A 37 -8.02 -7.22 -0.60
N SER A 38 -8.42 -8.34 -0.01
CA SER A 38 -8.93 -8.33 1.36
C SER A 38 -7.81 -7.97 2.32
N VAL A 39 -8.05 -6.94 3.11
CA VAL A 39 -7.24 -6.51 4.25
C VAL A 39 -8.03 -6.60 5.55
N GLU A 40 -9.09 -7.42 5.56
CA GLU A 40 -9.86 -7.73 6.75
C GLU A 40 -8.91 -8.23 7.86
N LEU A 41 -9.11 -7.71 9.08
CA LEU A 41 -8.24 -7.95 10.24
C LEU A 41 -6.82 -7.40 10.15
N GLN A 42 -6.49 -6.60 9.13
CA GLN A 42 -5.24 -5.85 9.05
C GLN A 42 -5.51 -4.38 9.40
N ASN A 43 -4.49 -3.71 9.93
CA ASN A 43 -4.51 -2.26 10.18
C ASN A 43 -3.35 -1.55 9.50
N SER A 44 -2.53 -2.26 8.72
CA SER A 44 -1.48 -1.66 7.91
C SER A 44 -1.08 -2.53 6.73
N LYS A 45 -0.44 -1.93 5.74
CA LYS A 45 0.11 -2.62 4.58
C LYS A 45 1.39 -1.94 4.15
N VAL A 46 2.42 -2.71 3.87
CA VAL A 46 3.61 -2.20 3.18
C VAL A 46 3.60 -2.70 1.75
N PHE A 47 3.97 -1.81 0.84
CA PHE A 47 3.92 -2.06 -0.58
C PHE A 47 5.05 -1.31 -1.28
N TRP A 48 5.39 -1.79 -2.45
CA TRP A 48 6.33 -1.13 -3.33
C TRP A 48 5.60 -0.59 -4.53
N VAL A 49 6.01 0.59 -4.98
CA VAL A 49 5.45 1.18 -6.19
C VAL A 49 6.56 1.79 -7.05
N LYS A 50 6.44 1.56 -8.36
CA LYS A 50 7.28 2.14 -9.40
C LYS A 50 6.36 2.72 -10.47
N GLY A 51 6.63 3.94 -10.92
CA GLY A 51 5.80 4.60 -11.93
C GLY A 51 6.37 5.92 -12.39
N LEU A 52 5.97 6.36 -13.58
CA LEU A 52 6.36 7.65 -14.14
C LEU A 52 5.45 8.80 -13.66
N LYS A 53 4.20 8.49 -13.29
CA LYS A 53 3.15 9.46 -12.92
C LYS A 53 2.53 9.10 -11.57
N ASP A 54 1.21 8.95 -11.53
CA ASP A 54 0.42 8.99 -10.32
C ASP A 54 -0.08 7.56 -10.03
N GLY A 55 0.10 7.14 -8.78
CA GLY A 55 -0.42 5.88 -8.25
C GLY A 55 -1.46 6.15 -7.19
N ILE A 56 -2.58 5.46 -7.26
CA ILE A 56 -3.69 5.68 -6.33
C ILE A 56 -4.05 4.38 -5.65
N LEU A 57 -4.13 4.41 -4.32
CA LEU A 57 -4.64 3.32 -3.49
C LEU A 57 -5.92 3.79 -2.79
N GLY A 58 -6.90 2.90 -2.66
CA GLY A 58 -8.15 3.15 -1.97
C GLY A 58 -8.40 2.11 -0.88
N LEU A 59 -8.84 2.56 0.29
CA LEU A 59 -9.37 1.71 1.36
C LEU A 59 -10.91 1.75 1.32
N PHE A 60 -11.52 0.58 1.31
CA PHE A 60 -12.95 0.39 1.11
C PHE A 60 -13.56 -0.47 2.22
N GLU A 61 -14.85 -0.26 2.48
CA GLU A 61 -15.67 -1.16 3.29
C GLU A 61 -16.02 -2.44 2.52
N THR A 62 -16.45 -2.29 1.26
CA THR A 62 -16.85 -3.38 0.37
C THR A 62 -16.17 -3.24 -0.99
N SER A 63 -15.94 -4.35 -1.69
CA SER A 63 -15.35 -4.34 -3.02
C SER A 63 -16.24 -3.71 -4.10
N ASP A 64 -17.54 -3.62 -3.82
CA ASP A 64 -18.55 -3.17 -4.79
C ASP A 64 -18.84 -1.66 -4.64
N SER A 65 -18.23 -1.00 -3.65
CA SER A 65 -18.35 0.44 -3.48
C SER A 65 -17.67 1.17 -4.64
N PRO A 66 -18.33 2.18 -5.25
CA PRO A 66 -17.78 2.91 -6.39
C PRO A 66 -16.58 3.78 -6.01
N GLU A 67 -16.50 4.21 -4.75
CA GLU A 67 -15.48 5.12 -4.23
C GLU A 67 -14.90 4.58 -2.90
N PRO A 68 -13.62 4.91 -2.61
CA PRO A 68 -12.97 4.53 -1.36
C PRO A 68 -13.22 5.51 -0.22
N LEU A 69 -13.43 4.98 0.99
CA LEU A 69 -13.52 5.79 2.20
C LEU A 69 -12.28 6.66 2.43
N TYR A 70 -11.11 6.12 2.10
CA TYR A 70 -9.83 6.86 2.08
C TYR A 70 -9.06 6.57 0.79
N GLU A 71 -8.57 7.63 0.15
CA GLU A 71 -7.71 7.52 -1.02
C GLU A 71 -6.33 8.10 -0.73
N PHE A 72 -5.30 7.37 -1.15
CA PHE A 72 -3.89 7.76 -1.10
C PHE A 72 -3.40 7.99 -2.52
N LEU A 73 -2.86 9.18 -2.76
CA LEU A 73 -2.28 9.56 -4.04
C LEU A 73 -0.76 9.61 -3.88
N ILE A 74 -0.02 8.90 -4.72
CA ILE A 74 1.43 8.88 -4.73
C ILE A 74 1.89 9.43 -6.07
N GLY A 75 2.65 10.52 -6.04
CA GLY A 75 2.99 11.21 -7.27
C GLY A 75 1.78 11.88 -7.94
N GLY A 76 0.74 12.27 -7.21
CA GLY A 76 -0.34 13.11 -7.73
C GLY A 76 0.14 14.36 -8.50
N GLY A 77 -0.62 14.76 -9.51
CA GLY A 77 -0.33 15.94 -10.32
C GLY A 77 0.81 15.74 -11.32
N ASN A 78 0.91 14.55 -11.92
CA ASN A 78 2.00 14.14 -12.81
C ASN A 78 3.34 14.07 -12.06
N ASN A 79 3.36 13.23 -11.03
CA ASN A 79 4.46 12.98 -10.10
C ASN A 79 4.96 14.20 -9.31
N LYS A 80 4.06 15.03 -8.78
CA LYS A 80 4.42 16.31 -8.09
C LYS A 80 4.14 16.35 -6.60
N TYR A 81 3.18 15.57 -6.11
CA TYR A 81 2.81 15.54 -4.71
C TYR A 81 2.36 14.14 -4.28
N THR A 82 2.33 13.91 -2.98
CA THR A 82 1.68 12.75 -2.38
C THR A 82 0.59 13.26 -1.45
N GLY A 83 -0.56 12.61 -1.41
CA GLY A 83 -1.72 13.08 -0.67
C GLY A 83 -2.60 11.98 -0.12
N ILE A 84 -3.42 12.35 0.85
CA ILE A 84 -4.45 11.50 1.43
C ILE A 84 -5.76 12.30 1.46
N ARG A 85 -6.87 11.66 1.10
CA ARG A 85 -8.22 12.26 1.15
C ARG A 85 -9.25 11.30 1.71
N ASN A 86 -10.28 11.85 2.35
CA ASN A 86 -11.49 11.11 2.71
C ASN A 86 -12.70 11.60 1.91
N GLU A 87 -13.63 10.70 1.59
CA GLU A 87 -14.86 11.01 0.84
C GLU A 87 -15.73 12.06 1.55
N THR A 88 -15.84 11.95 2.87
CA THR A 88 -16.94 12.61 3.59
C THR A 88 -16.73 14.10 3.82
N LYS A 89 -15.49 14.61 3.69
CA LYS A 89 -15.19 16.02 4.01
C LYS A 89 -14.26 16.75 3.06
N GLY A 90 -13.88 16.14 1.93
CA GLY A 90 -12.95 16.77 0.97
C GLY A 90 -11.60 17.18 1.59
N HIS A 91 -11.22 16.58 2.73
CA HIS A 91 -9.97 16.93 3.41
C HIS A 91 -8.83 16.28 2.66
N VAL A 92 -8.16 17.07 1.83
CA VAL A 92 -6.96 16.62 1.13
C VAL A 92 -5.74 17.16 1.86
N ARG A 93 -4.98 16.29 2.50
CA ARG A 93 -3.62 16.63 2.95
C ARG A 93 -2.65 16.27 1.85
N ARG A 94 -1.82 17.22 1.43
CA ARG A 94 -0.80 17.04 0.39
C ARG A 94 0.56 17.41 0.93
N LEU A 95 1.57 16.66 0.52
CA LEU A 95 2.97 17.04 0.61
C LEU A 95 3.54 17.12 -0.80
N SER A 96 4.13 18.25 -1.12
CA SER A 96 4.77 18.50 -2.41
C SER A 96 6.28 18.45 -2.29
N ARG A 97 6.96 18.00 -3.35
CA ARG A 97 8.41 18.17 -3.58
C ARG A 97 9.34 17.69 -2.46
N LYS A 98 9.32 16.39 -2.16
CA LYS A 98 10.47 15.68 -1.56
C LYS A 98 10.71 14.38 -2.32
N GLU A 99 11.97 14.08 -2.65
CA GLU A 99 12.32 12.92 -3.48
C GLU A 99 11.87 11.59 -2.85
N ASP A 100 11.78 11.53 -1.52
CA ASP A 100 11.40 10.32 -0.78
C ASP A 100 9.92 9.94 -0.93
N ILE A 101 9.04 10.86 -1.34
CA ILE A 101 7.59 10.62 -1.47
C ILE A 101 7.05 10.54 -2.90
N LEU A 102 7.85 10.86 -3.92
CA LEU A 102 7.47 10.80 -5.34
C LEU A 102 7.78 9.43 -5.96
N LEU A 103 7.16 9.07 -7.09
CA LEU A 103 7.48 7.82 -7.79
C LEU A 103 8.77 7.94 -8.61
N ASP A 104 9.46 6.82 -8.77
CA ASP A 104 10.62 6.64 -9.65
C ASP A 104 10.19 5.68 -10.78
N ASN A 105 10.58 5.96 -12.02
CA ASN A 105 10.20 5.12 -13.18
C ASN A 105 11.16 3.94 -13.40
N THR A 106 12.33 3.95 -12.75
CA THR A 106 13.36 2.91 -12.85
C THR A 106 13.39 2.00 -11.63
N ARG A 107 12.99 2.49 -10.44
CA ARG A 107 13.11 1.75 -9.18
C ARG A 107 11.80 1.69 -8.41
N PHE A 108 11.53 0.52 -7.84
CA PHE A 108 10.50 0.37 -6.83
C PHE A 108 10.89 1.12 -5.57
N LYS A 109 9.93 1.86 -5.02
CA LYS A 109 10.07 2.55 -3.74
C LYS A 109 9.09 1.97 -2.73
N PRO A 110 9.53 1.71 -1.49
CA PRO A 110 8.67 1.16 -0.46
C PRO A 110 7.88 2.27 0.22
N PHE A 111 6.61 1.97 0.48
CA PHE A 111 5.68 2.81 1.22
C PHE A 111 4.85 1.93 2.14
N TRP A 112 4.25 2.57 3.13
CA TRP A 112 3.33 1.90 4.03
C TRP A 112 2.09 2.75 4.26
N LEU A 113 0.96 2.08 4.44
CA LEU A 113 -0.30 2.64 4.90
C LEU A 113 -0.61 2.06 6.28
N SER A 114 -1.19 2.85 7.17
CA SER A 114 -1.81 2.34 8.41
C SER A 114 -3.17 2.99 8.65
N TRP A 115 -4.06 2.24 9.29
CA TRP A 115 -5.39 2.67 9.65
C TRP A 115 -5.77 2.06 11.01
N ASP A 116 -5.57 2.82 12.08
CA ASP A 116 -6.04 2.46 13.41
C ASP A 116 -7.39 3.13 13.70
N GLU A 117 -7.84 3.09 14.96
CA GLU A 117 -9.10 3.72 15.38
C GLU A 117 -9.09 5.24 15.26
N ASN A 118 -7.91 5.86 15.33
CA ASN A 118 -7.75 7.30 15.46
C ASN A 118 -7.28 7.96 14.15
N PHE A 119 -6.44 7.28 13.38
CA PHE A 119 -5.75 7.86 12.23
C PHE A 119 -5.66 6.90 11.04
N VAL A 120 -5.71 7.53 9.87
CA VAL A 120 -5.28 6.93 8.60
C VAL A 120 -4.01 7.65 8.17
N GLN A 121 -2.94 6.89 7.97
CA GLN A 121 -1.60 7.42 7.78
C GLN A 121 -0.89 6.75 6.61
N MET A 122 0.12 7.47 6.10
CA MET A 122 1.03 6.97 5.08
C MET A 122 2.45 7.45 5.38
N GLY A 123 3.42 6.59 5.11
CA GLY A 123 4.84 6.94 5.10
C GLY A 123 5.61 6.25 4.00
N SER A 124 6.91 6.54 3.94
CA SER A 124 7.88 5.89 3.04
C SER A 124 8.79 4.97 3.84
N GLY A 125 9.31 3.92 3.19
CA GLY A 125 10.11 2.88 3.85
C GLY A 125 9.31 1.63 4.18
N LEU A 126 9.97 0.69 4.86
CA LEU A 126 9.41 -0.62 5.21
C LEU A 126 8.85 -0.72 6.63
N THR A 127 9.14 0.27 7.48
CA THR A 127 8.75 0.26 8.88
C THR A 127 7.49 1.11 9.07
N VAL A 128 6.36 0.45 9.27
CA VAL A 128 5.08 1.11 9.60
C VAL A 128 5.26 2.05 10.79
N GLY A 129 4.72 3.27 10.70
CA GLY A 129 4.83 4.30 11.73
C GLY A 129 6.15 5.09 11.71
N SER A 130 7.20 4.62 11.03
CA SER A 130 8.43 5.39 10.85
C SER A 130 8.30 6.39 9.71
N GLY A 131 8.77 7.62 9.92
CA GLY A 131 8.86 8.63 8.86
C GLY A 131 7.51 9.04 8.28
N ILE A 132 6.46 9.11 9.13
CA ILE A 132 5.09 9.50 8.76
C ILE A 132 5.10 10.74 7.87
N LYS A 133 4.48 10.64 6.70
CA LYS A 133 4.37 11.72 5.72
C LYS A 133 3.00 12.39 5.81
N LEU A 134 1.96 11.57 5.88
CA LEU A 134 0.58 12.03 5.89
C LEU A 134 -0.17 11.34 7.02
N SER A 135 -1.05 12.10 7.67
CA SER A 135 -1.92 11.62 8.74
C SER A 135 -3.22 12.38 8.69
N LEU A 136 -4.34 11.67 8.58
CA LEU A 136 -5.70 12.19 8.71
C LEU A 136 -6.39 11.54 9.90
N PRO A 137 -7.16 12.29 10.70
CA PRO A 137 -8.04 11.69 11.68
C PRO A 137 -9.05 10.75 11.01
N ARG A 138 -9.23 9.55 11.56
CA ARG A 138 -10.26 8.61 11.13
C ARG A 138 -11.62 9.10 11.66
N GLN A 139 -12.59 9.22 10.76
CA GLN A 139 -13.88 9.87 11.08
C GLN A 139 -15.05 8.89 11.23
N HIS A 140 -14.82 7.60 11.00
CA HIS A 140 -15.86 6.58 10.94
C HIS A 140 -15.39 5.26 11.55
N THR A 141 -16.30 4.58 12.25
CA THR A 141 -16.14 3.22 12.78
C THR A 141 -16.35 2.14 11.72
N ILE A 142 -16.64 2.54 10.48
CA ILE A 142 -16.81 1.63 9.34
C ILE A 142 -15.51 0.82 9.16
N PRO A 143 -15.61 -0.52 9.02
CA PRO A 143 -14.44 -1.37 8.80
C PRO A 143 -13.81 -1.09 7.43
N LEU A 144 -12.49 -1.19 7.37
CA LEU A 144 -11.70 -1.04 6.14
C LEU A 144 -11.23 -2.43 5.73
N ASN A 145 -12.02 -3.08 4.88
CA ASN A 145 -11.86 -4.50 4.56
C ASN A 145 -11.13 -4.74 3.25
N PHE A 146 -11.08 -3.77 2.35
CA PHE A 146 -10.44 -3.95 1.06
C PHE A 146 -9.47 -2.81 0.74
N LEU A 147 -8.33 -3.20 0.15
CA LEU A 147 -7.40 -2.29 -0.50
C LEU A 147 -7.51 -2.52 -2.00
N ALA A 148 -7.69 -1.45 -2.77
CA ALA A 148 -7.71 -1.54 -4.23
C ALA A 148 -6.81 -0.47 -4.85
N LEU A 149 -6.42 -0.74 -6.09
CA LEU A 149 -5.46 0.08 -6.82
C LEU A 149 -6.15 0.74 -8.00
N ARG A 150 -5.88 2.02 -8.18
CA ARG A 150 -6.23 2.76 -9.39
C ARG A 150 -4.96 3.35 -10.01
N PRO A 151 -4.57 2.91 -11.20
CA PRO A 151 -3.53 3.56 -11.97
C PRO A 151 -4.07 4.85 -12.60
N ASP A 152 -3.22 5.86 -12.73
CA ASP A 152 -3.58 7.07 -13.46
C ASP A 152 -3.09 7.05 -14.91
N TYR A 153 -3.93 7.59 -15.81
CA TYR A 153 -3.78 7.73 -17.26
C TYR A 153 -2.51 7.14 -17.93
N GLY A 154 -2.67 5.94 -18.52
CA GLY A 154 -1.92 5.56 -19.72
C GLY A 154 -0.51 5.03 -19.51
N LEU A 155 -0.04 4.87 -18.26
CA LEU A 155 1.35 4.50 -18.00
C LEU A 155 1.47 3.35 -17.00
N PRO A 156 2.44 2.44 -17.21
CA PRO A 156 2.64 1.31 -16.34
C PRO A 156 3.10 1.82 -14.98
N ILE A 157 2.19 1.73 -14.01
CA ILE A 157 2.55 1.65 -12.61
C ILE A 157 2.64 0.19 -12.24
N SER A 158 3.66 -0.16 -11.47
CA SER A 158 3.78 -1.48 -10.88
C SER A 158 3.64 -1.37 -9.38
N PHE A 159 2.74 -2.16 -8.81
CA PHE A 159 2.64 -2.37 -7.38
C PHE A 159 3.21 -3.74 -7.03
N ILE A 160 3.88 -3.83 -5.89
CA ILE A 160 4.16 -5.11 -5.22
C ILE A 160 3.59 -4.98 -3.81
N LEU A 161 2.48 -5.66 -3.55
CA LEU A 161 1.86 -5.72 -2.23
C LEU A 161 2.59 -6.83 -1.47
N GLU A 162 3.62 -6.47 -0.73
CA GLU A 162 4.64 -7.45 -0.34
C GLU A 162 4.66 -7.77 1.15
N LEU A 163 3.98 -7.03 2.02
CA LEU A 163 4.02 -7.32 3.45
C LEU A 163 2.65 -7.18 4.14
N GLU A 164 2.19 -8.25 4.80
CA GLU A 164 1.24 -8.15 5.90
C GLU A 164 1.95 -7.43 7.06
N CYS A 165 1.42 -6.29 7.51
CA CYS A 165 1.86 -5.70 8.76
C CYS A 165 0.65 -5.57 9.68
N SER A 166 0.80 -6.22 10.84
CA SER A 166 -0.14 -6.37 11.95
C SER A 166 -1.50 -7.00 11.62
N LYS A 167 -1.75 -8.12 12.31
CA LYS A 167 -3.10 -8.66 12.53
C LYS A 167 -3.68 -7.96 13.75
N ILE A 168 -4.95 -7.55 13.68
CA ILE A 168 -5.69 -7.14 14.87
C ILE A 168 -5.70 -8.34 15.83
N PRO A 169 -5.28 -8.19 17.09
CA PRO A 169 -5.38 -9.26 18.08
C PRO A 169 -6.83 -9.76 18.14
N ILE A 170 -7.03 -11.08 18.13
CA ILE A 170 -8.38 -11.70 18.17
C ILE A 170 -9.16 -11.27 19.42
N THR A 171 -8.46 -10.82 20.47
CA THR A 171 -9.02 -10.29 21.71
C THR A 171 -9.71 -8.93 21.57
N ASP A 172 -9.49 -8.23 20.45
CA ASP A 172 -9.96 -6.86 20.23
C ASP A 172 -11.09 -6.81 19.16
N LEU A 173 -11.63 -7.96 18.76
CA LEU A 173 -12.83 -8.05 17.91
C LEU A 173 -14.09 -7.94 18.77
N PRO A 174 -15.12 -7.17 18.35
CA PRO A 174 -16.38 -7.01 19.08
C PRO A 174 -17.22 -8.30 19.16
#